data_AF-A0A832M9L0-F1
#
_entry.id   AF-A0A832M9L0-F1
#
_cell.length_a   1.000
_cell.length_b   1.000
_cell.length_c   1.000
_cell.angle_alpha   90.00
_cell.angle_beta   90.00
_cell.angle_gamma   90.00
#
_symmetry.space_group_name_H-M   'P 1'
#
loop_
_entity.id
_entity.type
_entity.pdbx_description
1 polymer ?
#
loop_
_entity_poly.entity_id
_entity_poly.type
_entity_poly.pdbx_seq_one_letter_code
_entity_poly.pdbx_strand_id
1 'polypeptide(L)'
;MNNPQQLLDQASARQLATLFACGDEPLSAAAGAAADRLAAVLNAIDEPPLTALLQHSSARTLADALLSPQTNLATLTAIKDYAKHGRANIGHALHGDAGAALYFLAIAAALVHHGATITTRSAREQQQGFAWAARLVCEPHLAQLLNQAAATTTPAPFDVPIQPITPTEQQHLRPSWLPLLAYVRDLHRRSVHPAQPPLPEPWEDIGPGYCYGPAFGHWDIVHAMLDQVDLAPAHVARQLRNNFANQQPDGYLPGSIWMRREPLPWQSPTEFAKRFNTNAGHPPVWPVAVDAYFARTQDEALLSKALAVAERQIGWFDRERRVGPAYFYSDILNRRWESGADESVRFEDAPREAAIGFDATCHVYLLMDAAARWAQQLGAVDLGLRQRADALAAFVQRELFSPATNFFHDHWAMHDPARRRLCFEGFWPLVVGVATPAQAAALIDQHLLNPREFLTAHPLPSVALTDPAFELRMWRGPVWNSITYWVALGCTRYGRHDAALTLLERALDSSAAVFAHTNAIFEFYHPHAGDPLKCQRKPHTPHNTPCRDYLGHNPLWAMARLYAAAKTKTAAS
;
A
#
# COMPACT_ATOMS: atom_id res chain seq x y z
N MET A 1 21.25 -6.30 -51.64
CA MET A 1 21.94 -5.81 -50.43
C MET A 1 21.40 -4.42 -50.14
N ASN A 2 20.44 -4.30 -49.23
CA ASN A 2 19.97 -2.98 -48.78
C ASN A 2 20.72 -2.63 -47.49
N ASN A 3 21.17 -1.38 -47.43
CA ASN A 3 21.99 -0.83 -46.35
C ASN A 3 21.21 -0.83 -45.01
N PRO A 4 21.74 -1.41 -43.91
CA PRO A 4 21.07 -1.47 -42.60
C PRO A 4 20.65 -0.13 -42.00
N GLN A 5 21.25 0.99 -42.43
CA GLN A 5 20.90 2.33 -41.94
C GLN A 5 19.53 2.82 -42.43
N GLN A 6 19.10 2.43 -43.64
CA GLN A 6 17.85 2.95 -44.24
C GLN A 6 16.57 2.28 -43.71
N LEU A 7 16.66 1.10 -43.09
CA LEU A 7 15.52 0.43 -42.45
C LEU A 7 15.26 0.95 -41.03
N LEU A 8 16.26 1.56 -40.39
CA LEU A 8 16.13 2.19 -39.07
C LEU A 8 15.53 3.62 -39.14
N ASP A 9 15.71 4.32 -40.26
CA ASP A 9 15.17 5.68 -40.45
C ASP A 9 13.68 5.69 -40.85
N GLN A 10 13.17 4.64 -41.51
CA GLN A 10 11.74 4.58 -41.86
C GLN A 10 10.84 4.01 -40.74
N ALA A 11 11.40 3.21 -39.82
CA ALA A 11 10.67 2.70 -38.66
C ALA A 11 10.47 3.77 -37.57
N SER A 12 11.43 4.69 -37.42
CA SER A 12 11.38 5.78 -36.44
C SER A 12 10.53 6.98 -36.93
N ALA A 13 10.48 7.25 -38.24
CA ALA A 13 9.61 8.29 -38.79
C ALA A 13 8.11 7.94 -38.74
N ARG A 14 7.74 6.66 -38.87
CA ARG A 14 6.34 6.22 -38.75
C ARG A 14 5.87 6.12 -37.29
N GLN A 15 6.74 5.75 -36.35
CA GLN A 15 6.40 5.70 -34.92
C GLN A 15 6.32 7.09 -34.26
N LEU A 16 7.07 8.09 -34.74
CA LEU A 16 6.94 9.47 -34.26
C LEU A 16 5.69 10.17 -34.81
N ALA A 17 5.26 9.85 -36.03
CA ALA A 17 4.03 10.41 -36.60
C ALA A 17 2.74 9.88 -35.92
N THR A 18 2.80 8.75 -35.21
CA THR A 18 1.64 8.21 -34.46
C THR A 18 1.55 8.74 -33.03
N LEU A 19 2.57 9.45 -32.54
CA LEU A 19 2.58 10.08 -31.21
C LEU A 19 2.05 11.52 -31.20
N PHE A 20 1.73 12.08 -32.37
CA PHE A 20 1.20 13.44 -32.54
C PHE A 20 -0.14 13.50 -33.28
N ALA A 21 -0.86 12.37 -33.39
CA ALA A 21 -2.28 12.46 -33.67
C ALA A 21 -2.96 12.98 -32.40
N CYS A 22 -3.39 14.24 -32.45
CA CYS A 22 -4.39 14.79 -31.54
C CYS A 22 -5.46 13.70 -31.33
N GLY A 23 -5.65 13.24 -30.09
CA GLY A 23 -6.50 12.09 -29.81
C GLY A 23 -7.89 12.30 -30.43
N ASP A 24 -8.35 11.30 -31.19
CA ASP A 24 -9.67 11.26 -31.85
C ASP A 24 -10.85 11.15 -30.85
N GLU A 25 -10.76 11.79 -29.67
CA GLU A 25 -11.95 12.14 -28.89
C GLU A 25 -12.22 13.63 -29.07
N PRO A 26 -13.40 14.03 -29.57
CA PRO A 26 -13.73 15.44 -29.69
C PRO A 26 -13.70 16.07 -28.30
N LEU A 27 -12.87 17.10 -28.14
CA LEU A 27 -12.92 18.00 -26.98
C LEU A 27 -14.37 18.43 -26.77
N SER A 28 -14.83 18.47 -25.52
CA SER A 28 -16.15 19.05 -25.22
C SER A 28 -16.26 20.45 -25.87
N ALA A 29 -17.46 20.88 -26.25
CA ALA A 29 -17.65 22.19 -26.92
C ALA A 29 -17.01 23.36 -26.13
N ALA A 30 -16.99 23.28 -24.80
CA ALA A 30 -16.33 24.25 -23.93
C ALA A 30 -14.79 24.22 -24.05
N ALA A 31 -14.21 23.03 -24.18
CA ALA A 31 -12.77 22.84 -24.35
C ALA A 31 -12.29 23.23 -25.76
N GLY A 32 -13.10 22.96 -26.79
CA GLY A 32 -12.85 23.46 -28.15
C GLY A 32 -12.80 24.99 -28.21
N ALA A 33 -13.79 25.66 -27.61
CA ALA A 33 -13.81 27.12 -27.54
C ALA A 33 -12.63 27.72 -26.74
N ALA A 34 -12.14 26.99 -25.73
CA ALA A 34 -10.95 27.40 -24.98
C ALA A 34 -9.66 27.26 -25.80
N ALA A 35 -9.52 26.19 -26.58
CA ALA A 35 -8.40 25.96 -27.48
C ALA A 35 -8.32 27.04 -28.57
N ASP A 36 -9.45 27.43 -29.16
CA ASP A 36 -9.51 28.49 -30.17
C ASP A 36 -9.06 29.86 -29.60
N ARG A 37 -9.54 30.21 -28.40
CA ARG A 37 -9.12 31.45 -27.71
C ARG A 37 -7.63 31.44 -27.38
N LEU A 38 -7.12 30.31 -26.91
CA LEU A 38 -5.69 30.15 -26.62
C LEU A 38 -4.85 30.31 -27.90
N ALA A 39 -5.26 29.67 -29.00
CA ALA A 39 -4.57 29.77 -30.30
C ALA A 39 -4.56 31.21 -30.82
N ALA A 40 -5.64 31.97 -30.65
CA ALA A 40 -5.69 33.38 -31.02
C ALA A 40 -4.67 34.22 -30.23
N VAL A 41 -4.58 34.01 -28.91
CA VAL A 41 -3.64 34.74 -28.05
C VAL A 41 -2.19 34.35 -28.32
N LEU A 42 -1.91 33.07 -28.59
CA LEU A 42 -0.57 32.59 -28.89
C LEU A 42 0.01 33.22 -30.19
N ASN A 43 -0.87 33.52 -31.15
CA ASN A 43 -0.52 34.13 -32.43
C ASN A 43 -0.61 35.67 -32.44
N ALA A 44 -1.09 36.29 -31.36
CA ALA A 44 -1.27 37.75 -31.28
C ALA A 44 0.03 38.46 -30.84
N ILE A 45 0.30 39.63 -31.44
CA ILE A 45 1.40 40.55 -31.09
C ILE A 45 0.87 41.84 -30.45
N ASP A 46 -0.39 42.18 -30.71
CA ASP A 46 -0.93 43.53 -30.56
C ASP A 46 -1.71 43.79 -29.26
N GLU A 47 -1.60 42.90 -28.27
CA GLU A 47 -2.18 43.15 -26.94
C GLU A 47 -1.24 44.06 -26.14
N PRO A 48 -1.67 45.29 -25.73
CA PRO A 48 -0.81 46.35 -25.20
C PRO A 48 0.16 45.96 -24.07
N PRO A 49 -0.17 45.07 -23.11
CA PRO A 49 0.79 44.68 -22.07
C PRO A 49 1.85 43.68 -22.55
N LEU A 50 1.59 42.91 -23.61
CA LEU A 50 2.51 41.89 -24.14
C LEU A 50 3.49 42.47 -25.18
N THR A 51 3.04 43.44 -25.98
CA THR A 51 3.90 44.13 -26.94
C THR A 51 5.09 44.79 -26.23
N ALA A 52 4.86 45.44 -25.08
CA ALA A 52 5.93 46.03 -24.25
C ALA A 52 6.93 44.99 -23.70
N LEU A 53 6.46 43.78 -23.36
CA LEU A 53 7.30 42.71 -22.81
C LEU A 53 8.19 42.05 -23.88
N LEU A 54 7.80 42.14 -25.15
CA LEU A 54 8.52 41.56 -26.28
C LEU A 54 9.34 42.58 -27.09
N GLN A 55 9.29 43.88 -26.74
CA GLN A 55 10.00 44.97 -27.43
C GLN A 55 11.52 44.78 -27.55
N HIS A 56 12.12 43.96 -26.69
CA HIS A 56 13.56 43.63 -26.68
C HIS A 56 13.84 42.16 -27.03
N SER A 57 12.83 41.42 -27.50
CA SER A 57 12.94 40.01 -27.92
C SER A 57 12.95 39.90 -29.44
N SER A 58 13.60 38.85 -29.97
CA SER A 58 13.49 38.47 -31.39
C SER A 58 12.20 37.70 -31.70
N ALA A 59 11.40 37.37 -30.69
CA ALA A 59 10.14 36.65 -30.82
C ALA A 59 9.09 37.49 -31.57
N ARG A 60 8.44 36.89 -32.58
CA ARG A 60 7.39 37.55 -33.36
C ARG A 60 6.00 37.17 -32.87
N THR A 61 5.86 36.23 -31.96
CA THR A 61 4.59 35.83 -31.35
C THR A 61 4.81 35.43 -29.89
N LEU A 62 3.73 35.28 -29.12
CA LEU A 62 3.83 34.73 -27.78
C LEU A 62 4.29 33.27 -27.80
N ALA A 63 3.89 32.51 -28.83
CA ALA A 63 4.41 31.17 -29.07
C ALA A 63 5.94 31.16 -29.27
N ASP A 64 6.47 32.07 -30.10
CA ASP A 64 7.92 32.20 -30.32
C ASP A 64 8.67 32.53 -29.03
N ALA A 65 8.09 33.40 -28.20
CA ALA A 65 8.68 33.77 -26.91
C ALA A 65 8.75 32.57 -25.95
N LEU A 66 7.72 31.73 -25.92
CA LEU A 66 7.67 30.52 -25.08
C LEU A 66 8.61 29.42 -25.59
N LEU A 67 8.83 29.33 -26.90
CA LEU A 67 9.69 28.33 -27.53
C LEU A 67 11.17 28.73 -27.57
N SER A 68 11.49 30.03 -27.51
CA SER A 68 12.86 30.53 -27.58
C SER A 68 13.61 30.38 -26.24
N PRO A 69 14.74 29.65 -26.21
CA PRO A 69 15.61 29.58 -25.03
C PRO A 69 16.25 30.92 -24.65
N GLN A 70 16.27 31.89 -25.57
CA GLN A 70 16.81 33.23 -25.34
C GLN A 70 15.86 34.15 -24.58
N THR A 71 14.58 33.78 -24.46
CA THR A 71 13.59 34.55 -23.68
C THR A 71 13.95 34.48 -22.20
N ASN A 72 14.22 35.63 -21.58
CA ASN A 72 14.66 35.70 -20.19
C ASN A 72 13.55 35.37 -19.18
N LEU A 73 13.95 35.03 -17.95
CA LEU A 73 13.04 34.62 -16.87
C LEU A 73 12.04 35.71 -16.46
N ALA A 74 12.41 36.99 -16.57
CA ALA A 74 11.52 38.10 -16.24
C ALA A 74 10.35 38.19 -17.23
N THR A 75 10.62 38.02 -18.53
CA THR A 75 9.60 37.95 -19.57
C THR A 75 8.67 36.74 -19.35
N LEU A 76 9.22 35.55 -19.08
CA LEU A 76 8.40 34.35 -18.81
C LEU A 76 7.54 34.51 -17.55
N THR A 77 8.08 35.16 -16.50
CA THR A 77 7.32 35.48 -15.28
C THR A 77 6.17 36.44 -15.58
N ALA A 78 6.41 37.47 -16.38
CA ALA A 78 5.38 38.41 -16.79
C ALA A 78 4.26 37.76 -17.62
N ILE A 79 4.60 36.83 -18.53
CA ILE A 79 3.61 36.06 -19.31
C ILE A 79 2.75 35.19 -18.37
N LYS A 80 3.37 34.49 -17.42
CA LYS A 80 2.66 33.72 -16.38
C LYS A 80 1.70 34.60 -15.59
N ASP A 81 2.14 35.78 -15.14
CA ASP A 81 1.32 36.66 -14.31
C ASP A 81 0.18 37.30 -15.11
N TYR A 82 0.42 37.67 -16.37
CA TYR A 82 -0.62 38.08 -17.31
C TYR A 82 -1.69 36.99 -17.47
N ALA A 83 -1.28 35.74 -17.70
CA ALA A 83 -2.19 34.60 -17.82
C ALA A 83 -2.97 34.33 -16.53
N LYS A 84 -2.31 34.45 -15.37
CA LYS A 84 -2.92 34.30 -14.04
C LYS A 84 -3.98 35.39 -13.77
N HIS A 85 -3.79 36.60 -14.27
CA HIS A 85 -4.77 37.68 -14.14
C HIS A 85 -5.92 37.50 -15.13
N GLY A 86 -5.61 37.24 -16.40
CA GLY A 86 -6.59 37.06 -17.47
C GLY A 86 -7.55 35.90 -17.21
N ARG A 87 -7.07 34.77 -16.65
CA ARG A 87 -7.94 33.62 -16.34
C ARG A 87 -9.05 33.92 -15.35
N ALA A 88 -8.88 34.91 -14.47
CA ALA A 88 -9.83 35.26 -13.42
C ALA A 88 -10.88 36.28 -13.88
N ASN A 89 -10.77 36.82 -15.09
CA ASN A 89 -11.62 37.91 -15.58
C ASN A 89 -12.54 37.43 -16.72
N ILE A 90 -13.85 37.37 -16.47
CA ILE A 90 -14.89 36.82 -17.37
C ILE A 90 -14.95 37.53 -18.74
N GLY A 91 -14.46 38.76 -18.86
CA GLY A 91 -14.40 39.51 -20.12
C GLY A 91 -13.07 39.41 -20.88
N HIS A 92 -12.07 38.69 -20.36
CA HIS A 92 -10.74 38.62 -20.96
C HIS A 92 -10.62 37.48 -21.96
N ALA A 93 -9.83 37.66 -23.03
CA ALA A 93 -9.54 36.61 -24.02
C ALA A 93 -8.91 35.33 -23.42
N LEU A 94 -8.38 35.42 -22.19
CA LEU A 94 -7.73 34.34 -21.46
C LEU A 94 -8.61 33.80 -20.32
N HIS A 95 -9.89 34.17 -20.24
CA HIS A 95 -10.77 33.67 -19.20
C HIS A 95 -10.83 32.13 -19.17
N GLY A 96 -10.82 31.57 -17.97
CA GLY A 96 -10.94 30.12 -17.74
C GLY A 96 -9.74 29.32 -18.25
N ASP A 97 -10.02 28.25 -19.00
CA ASP A 97 -9.03 27.24 -19.40
C ASP A 97 -7.93 27.80 -20.32
N ALA A 98 -8.23 28.81 -21.14
CA ALA A 98 -7.22 29.44 -22.01
C ALA A 98 -6.10 30.11 -21.20
N GLY A 99 -6.44 30.88 -20.17
CA GLY A 99 -5.46 31.50 -19.29
C GLY A 99 -4.76 30.51 -18.36
N ALA A 100 -5.44 29.44 -17.95
CA ALA A 100 -4.79 28.36 -17.20
C ALA A 100 -3.76 27.60 -18.07
N ALA A 101 -4.03 27.37 -19.35
CA ALA A 101 -3.10 26.73 -20.27
C ALA A 101 -1.86 27.63 -20.55
N LEU A 102 -2.07 28.92 -20.81
CA LEU A 102 -0.95 29.87 -20.99
C LEU A 102 -0.10 30.02 -19.71
N TYR A 103 -0.74 29.99 -18.54
CA TYR A 103 -0.04 29.99 -17.26
C TYR A 103 0.92 28.81 -17.12
N PHE A 104 0.49 27.60 -17.49
CA PHE A 104 1.36 26.42 -17.46
C PHE A 104 2.42 26.42 -18.56
N LEU A 105 2.13 26.95 -19.75
CA LEU A 105 3.13 27.13 -20.81
C LEU A 105 4.30 28.01 -20.37
N ALA A 106 4.02 29.13 -19.69
CA ALA A 106 5.07 30.02 -19.19
C ALA A 106 5.95 29.36 -18.12
N ILE A 107 5.34 28.56 -17.23
CA ILE A 107 6.08 27.78 -16.23
C ILE A 107 6.93 26.71 -16.92
N ALA A 108 6.38 26.02 -17.92
CA ALA A 108 7.09 25.00 -18.69
C ALA A 108 8.31 25.58 -19.43
N ALA A 109 8.15 26.74 -20.08
CA ALA A 109 9.26 27.45 -20.73
C ALA A 109 10.36 27.83 -19.71
N ALA A 110 9.99 28.37 -18.55
CA ALA A 110 10.96 28.75 -17.52
C ALA A 110 11.74 27.55 -16.99
N LEU A 111 11.06 26.41 -16.83
CA LEU A 111 11.68 25.18 -16.36
C LEU A 111 12.60 24.56 -17.42
N VAL A 112 12.15 24.45 -18.66
CA VAL A 112 12.90 23.78 -19.74
C VAL A 112 14.10 24.61 -20.19
N HIS A 113 13.93 25.93 -20.35
CA HIS A 113 14.99 26.78 -20.88
C HIS A 113 15.99 27.23 -19.82
N HIS A 114 15.55 27.40 -18.57
CA HIS A 114 16.36 28.04 -17.51
C HIS A 114 16.51 27.18 -16.25
N GLY A 115 15.86 26.01 -16.17
CA GLY A 115 15.87 25.19 -14.94
C GLY A 115 15.21 25.89 -13.75
N ALA A 116 14.41 26.92 -13.98
CA ALA A 116 13.90 27.82 -12.94
C ALA A 116 12.41 27.60 -12.68
N THR A 117 12.01 27.63 -11.41
CA THR A 117 10.60 27.55 -11.02
C THR A 117 10.06 28.96 -10.75
N ILE A 118 9.07 29.39 -11.53
CA ILE A 118 8.40 30.70 -11.39
C ILE A 118 7.01 30.60 -10.74
N THR A 119 6.77 29.54 -9.98
CA THR A 119 5.49 29.24 -9.33
C THR A 119 5.69 28.68 -7.92
N THR A 120 4.68 28.82 -7.06
CA THR A 120 4.66 28.21 -5.72
C THR A 120 3.97 26.83 -5.72
N ARG A 121 3.51 26.35 -6.89
CA ARG A 121 2.89 25.03 -7.04
C ARG A 121 3.92 23.92 -6.85
N SER A 122 3.52 22.83 -6.21
CA SER A 122 4.35 21.62 -6.06
C SER A 122 4.68 20.99 -7.42
N ALA A 123 5.77 20.21 -7.50
CA ALA A 123 6.16 19.49 -8.72
C ALA A 123 5.03 18.61 -9.28
N ARG A 124 4.24 18.00 -8.39
CA ARG A 124 3.06 17.19 -8.75
C ARG A 124 1.94 18.03 -9.37
N GLU A 125 1.61 19.18 -8.79
CA GLU A 125 0.60 20.09 -9.36
C GLU A 125 1.06 20.71 -10.69
N GLN A 126 2.37 20.92 -10.85
CA GLN A 126 2.96 21.34 -12.12
C GLN A 126 2.83 20.25 -13.18
N GLN A 127 3.19 19.01 -12.86
CA GLN A 127 3.07 17.86 -13.76
C GLN A 127 1.62 17.63 -14.23
N GLN A 128 0.67 17.64 -13.31
CA GLN A 128 -0.76 17.53 -13.64
C GLN A 128 -1.23 18.69 -14.54
N GLY A 129 -0.77 19.91 -14.23
CA GLY A 129 -1.06 21.09 -15.03
C GLY A 129 -0.49 21.04 -16.44
N PHE A 130 0.75 20.56 -16.61
CA PHE A 130 1.37 20.41 -17.92
C PHE A 130 0.67 19.34 -18.77
N ALA A 131 0.37 18.18 -18.19
CA ALA A 131 -0.34 17.11 -18.88
C ALA A 131 -1.77 17.50 -19.28
N TRP A 132 -2.44 18.29 -18.46
CA TRP A 132 -3.75 18.85 -18.79
C TRP A 132 -3.65 19.90 -19.91
N ALA A 133 -2.72 20.86 -19.79
CA ALA A 133 -2.55 21.93 -20.78
C ALA A 133 -2.13 21.37 -22.16
N ALA A 134 -1.33 20.31 -22.21
CA ALA A 134 -0.89 19.66 -23.44
C ALA A 134 -2.06 19.10 -24.27
N ARG A 135 -3.23 18.84 -23.66
CA ARG A 135 -4.45 18.40 -24.35
C ARG A 135 -5.25 19.53 -24.97
N LEU A 136 -4.98 20.77 -24.55
CA LEU A 136 -5.68 21.99 -25.01
C LEU A 136 -4.88 22.77 -26.06
N VAL A 137 -3.58 22.51 -26.16
CA VAL A 137 -2.67 23.23 -27.08
C VAL A 137 -2.61 22.50 -28.42
N CYS A 138 -3.10 23.15 -29.47
CA CYS A 138 -3.09 22.60 -30.83
C CYS A 138 -1.73 22.74 -31.55
N GLU A 139 -0.82 23.60 -31.06
CA GLU A 139 0.50 23.82 -31.66
C GLU A 139 1.50 22.73 -31.16
N PRO A 140 2.09 21.91 -32.05
CA PRO A 140 2.87 20.75 -31.66
C PRO A 140 4.11 21.03 -30.82
N HIS A 141 4.83 22.13 -31.08
CA HIS A 141 6.08 22.43 -30.37
C HIS A 141 5.80 22.90 -28.93
N LEU A 142 4.72 23.67 -28.72
CA LEU A 142 4.26 24.07 -27.40
C LEU A 142 3.71 22.88 -26.60
N ALA A 143 3.01 21.95 -27.26
CA ALA A 143 2.63 20.68 -26.63
C ALA A 143 3.88 19.86 -26.24
N GLN A 144 4.90 19.83 -27.11
CA GLN A 144 6.18 19.17 -26.82
C GLN A 144 6.91 19.85 -25.65
N LEU A 145 6.91 21.18 -25.56
CA LEU A 145 7.49 21.93 -24.44
C LEU A 145 6.82 21.56 -23.12
N LEU A 146 5.48 21.46 -23.09
CA LEU A 146 4.73 21.00 -21.91
C LEU A 146 5.07 19.56 -21.54
N ASN A 147 5.23 18.67 -22.53
CA ASN A 147 5.63 17.28 -22.30
C ASN A 147 7.08 17.19 -21.77
N GLN A 148 8.00 18.01 -22.27
CA GLN A 148 9.37 18.13 -21.76
C GLN A 148 9.39 18.68 -20.32
N ALA A 149 8.56 19.69 -20.04
CA ALA A 149 8.40 20.22 -18.69
C ALA A 149 7.78 19.18 -17.74
N ALA A 150 6.84 18.37 -18.21
CA ALA A 150 6.27 17.25 -17.46
C ALA A 150 7.31 16.17 -17.16
N ALA A 151 8.20 15.87 -18.10
CA ALA A 151 9.31 14.93 -17.92
C ALA A 151 10.36 15.46 -16.93
N THR A 152 10.65 16.76 -16.95
CA THR A 152 11.60 17.41 -16.02
C THR A 152 11.01 17.68 -14.63
N THR A 153 9.69 17.83 -14.50
CA THR A 153 8.97 17.82 -13.21
C THR A 153 8.56 16.45 -12.74
N THR A 154 8.83 15.39 -13.52
CA THR A 154 8.65 14.03 -13.04
C THR A 154 9.62 13.91 -11.86
N PRO A 155 9.13 13.67 -10.62
CA PRO A 155 10.03 13.26 -9.56
C PRO A 155 10.87 12.13 -10.13
N ALA A 156 12.20 12.17 -9.96
CA ALA A 156 13.06 11.11 -10.46
C ALA A 156 12.37 9.75 -10.21
N PRO A 157 12.32 8.85 -11.22
CA PRO A 157 11.82 7.50 -10.98
C PRO A 157 12.46 7.01 -9.69
N PHE A 158 11.64 6.40 -8.84
CA PHE A 158 11.99 6.08 -7.46
C PHE A 158 13.31 5.28 -7.39
N ASP A 159 14.42 5.98 -7.23
CA ASP A 159 15.64 5.42 -6.68
C ASP A 159 15.36 5.29 -5.18
N VAL A 160 14.77 4.17 -4.77
CA VAL A 160 15.32 3.56 -3.56
C VAL A 160 16.65 3.01 -4.01
N PRO A 161 17.78 3.71 -3.77
CA PRO A 161 19.06 3.07 -3.96
C PRO A 161 19.02 1.77 -3.19
N ILE A 162 19.53 0.69 -3.78
CA ILE A 162 19.75 -0.56 -3.05
C ILE A 162 20.76 -0.21 -1.97
N GLN A 163 20.28 0.13 -0.78
CA GLN A 163 21.16 0.44 0.32
C GLN A 163 21.76 -0.89 0.78
N PRO A 164 23.09 -1.03 0.71
CA PRO A 164 23.74 -2.25 1.18
C PRO A 164 23.42 -2.45 2.66
N ILE A 165 23.43 -3.71 3.10
CA ILE A 165 23.30 -4.01 4.52
C ILE A 165 24.55 -3.47 5.22
N THR A 166 24.36 -2.49 6.10
CA THR A 166 25.44 -1.80 6.80
C THR A 166 26.12 -2.72 7.82
N PRO A 167 27.40 -2.53 8.15
CA PRO A 167 28.08 -3.32 9.18
C PRO A 167 27.34 -3.33 10.54
N THR A 168 26.74 -2.20 10.92
CA THR A 168 25.92 -2.07 12.14
C THR A 168 24.70 -2.98 12.11
N GLU A 169 24.00 -3.05 10.96
CA GLU A 169 22.86 -3.97 10.80
C GLU A 169 23.33 -5.43 10.86
N GLN A 170 24.47 -5.75 10.23
CA GLN A 170 25.01 -7.13 10.22
C GLN A 170 25.40 -7.64 11.61
N GLN A 171 25.83 -6.76 12.52
CA GLN A 171 26.30 -7.14 13.86
C GLN A 171 25.28 -7.99 14.65
N HIS A 172 24.00 -7.77 14.42
CA HIS A 172 22.92 -8.45 15.15
C HIS A 172 22.25 -9.57 14.36
N LEU A 173 22.71 -9.83 13.14
CA LEU A 173 22.12 -10.78 12.20
C LEU A 173 23.00 -12.01 11.99
N ARG A 174 22.40 -13.12 11.58
CA ARG A 174 23.15 -14.31 11.18
C ARG A 174 23.66 -14.14 9.75
N PRO A 175 24.91 -14.50 9.43
CA PRO A 175 25.46 -14.40 8.07
C PRO A 175 24.63 -15.15 7.02
N SER A 176 24.02 -16.28 7.40
CA SER A 176 23.14 -17.09 6.54
C SER A 176 21.91 -16.34 6.04
N TRP A 177 21.46 -15.30 6.74
CA TRP A 177 20.26 -14.53 6.37
C TRP A 177 20.56 -13.41 5.37
N LEU A 178 21.81 -12.96 5.26
CA LEU A 178 22.16 -11.76 4.51
C LEU A 178 21.79 -11.84 3.02
N PRO A 179 21.98 -12.96 2.29
CA PRO A 179 21.55 -13.06 0.89
C PRO A 179 20.04 -12.89 0.72
N LEU A 180 19.25 -13.54 1.59
CA LEU A 180 17.79 -13.41 1.61
C LEU A 180 17.37 -11.96 1.89
N LEU A 181 17.94 -11.35 2.92
CA LEU A 181 17.59 -9.99 3.32
C LEU A 181 17.99 -8.94 2.26
N ALA A 182 19.11 -9.13 1.58
CA ALA A 182 19.51 -8.31 0.44
C ALA A 182 18.54 -8.48 -0.74
N TYR A 183 18.10 -9.71 -1.01
CA TYR A 183 17.09 -10.01 -2.02
C TYR A 183 15.76 -9.30 -1.73
N VAL A 184 15.29 -9.32 -0.49
CA VAL A 184 14.05 -8.65 -0.08
C VAL A 184 14.12 -7.14 -0.31
N ARG A 185 15.26 -6.48 -0.01
CA ARG A 185 15.45 -5.04 -0.30
C ARG A 185 15.33 -4.73 -1.79
N ASP A 186 15.99 -5.52 -2.63
CA ASP A 186 15.88 -5.36 -4.09
C ASP A 186 14.45 -5.64 -4.58
N LEU A 187 13.79 -6.66 -4.01
CA LEU A 187 12.43 -7.01 -4.39
C LEU A 187 11.45 -5.89 -4.07
N HIS A 188 11.54 -5.26 -2.90
CA HIS A 188 10.74 -4.07 -2.61
C HIS A 188 10.96 -2.96 -3.63
N ARG A 189 12.23 -2.64 -3.96
CA ARG A 189 12.56 -1.62 -4.96
C ARG A 189 11.94 -1.93 -6.32
N ARG A 190 11.99 -3.20 -6.76
CA ARG A 190 11.38 -3.66 -8.02
C ARG A 190 9.85 -3.67 -8.01
N SER A 191 9.24 -3.61 -6.83
CA SER A 191 7.78 -3.68 -6.63
C SER A 191 7.12 -2.30 -6.52
N VAL A 192 7.89 -1.20 -6.67
CA VAL A 192 7.37 0.16 -6.64
C VAL A 192 7.04 0.66 -8.04
N HIS A 193 5.83 1.20 -8.18
CA HIS A 193 5.27 1.72 -9.40
C HIS A 193 5.02 3.24 -9.29
N PRO A 194 5.00 3.96 -10.42
CA PRO A 194 4.53 5.34 -10.45
C PRO A 194 3.09 5.49 -9.94
N ALA A 195 2.75 6.69 -9.47
CA ALA A 195 1.37 7.01 -9.08
C ALA A 195 0.40 6.72 -10.22
N GLN A 196 -0.71 6.07 -9.92
CA GLN A 196 -1.75 5.74 -10.88
C GLN A 196 -3.09 5.68 -10.15
N PRO A 197 -4.17 6.30 -10.67
CA PRO A 197 -5.48 6.22 -10.05
C PRO A 197 -5.89 4.76 -9.73
N PRO A 198 -6.45 4.49 -8.54
CA PRO A 198 -6.86 5.45 -7.51
C PRO A 198 -5.76 5.76 -6.47
N LEU A 199 -4.51 5.40 -6.73
CA LEU A 199 -3.37 5.60 -5.83
C LEU A 199 -2.69 6.95 -6.18
N PRO A 200 -2.86 8.01 -5.35
CA PRO A 200 -2.33 9.33 -5.65
C PRO A 200 -0.80 9.43 -5.60
N GLU A 201 -0.13 8.52 -4.91
CA GLU A 201 1.31 8.50 -4.72
C GLU A 201 1.93 7.26 -5.39
N PRO A 202 3.24 7.27 -5.68
CA PRO A 202 3.98 6.04 -6.00
C PRO A 202 3.66 4.93 -5.01
N TRP A 203 3.37 3.75 -5.53
CA TRP A 203 2.78 2.66 -4.76
C TRP A 203 3.58 1.38 -4.89
N GLU A 204 3.62 0.60 -3.82
CA GLU A 204 4.29 -0.69 -3.79
C GLU A 204 3.25 -1.82 -3.92
N ASP A 205 3.53 -2.78 -4.80
CA ASP A 205 2.70 -3.95 -4.95
C ASP A 205 3.11 -5.09 -3.99
N ILE A 206 2.28 -6.13 -3.94
CA ILE A 206 2.43 -7.33 -3.09
C ILE A 206 3.63 -8.22 -3.51
N GLY A 207 4.36 -7.84 -4.55
CA GLY A 207 5.48 -8.56 -5.13
C GLY A 207 5.18 -9.01 -6.58
N PRO A 208 6.19 -8.99 -7.47
CA PRO A 208 6.01 -9.23 -8.90
C PRO A 208 5.53 -10.64 -9.25
N GLY A 209 5.68 -11.62 -8.35
CA GLY A 209 5.21 -12.97 -8.59
C GLY A 209 3.79 -13.26 -8.12
N TYR A 210 3.05 -12.27 -7.62
CA TYR A 210 1.64 -12.46 -7.28
C TYR A 210 0.78 -12.76 -8.52
N CYS A 211 0.12 -13.91 -8.50
CA CYS A 211 -0.56 -14.46 -9.68
C CYS A 211 -1.78 -13.67 -10.16
N TYR A 212 -2.39 -12.82 -9.33
CA TYR A 212 -3.55 -11.99 -9.72
C TYR A 212 -3.19 -10.56 -10.10
N GLY A 213 -1.91 -10.33 -10.40
CA GLY A 213 -1.39 -9.08 -10.94
C GLY A 213 -1.26 -7.99 -9.88
N PRO A 214 -0.52 -6.91 -10.18
CA PRO A 214 0.01 -6.07 -9.13
C PRO A 214 -1.16 -5.47 -8.37
N ALA A 215 -1.07 -5.57 -7.05
CA ALA A 215 -2.15 -5.23 -6.14
C ALA A 215 -1.56 -4.45 -4.97
N PHE A 216 -2.35 -3.54 -4.44
CA PHE A 216 -2.01 -2.70 -3.31
C PHE A 216 -3.02 -2.93 -2.18
N GLY A 217 -2.61 -2.67 -0.94
CA GLY A 217 -3.48 -2.75 0.22
C GLY A 217 -3.37 -4.07 0.97
N HIS A 218 -4.49 -4.50 1.55
CA HIS A 218 -4.64 -5.66 2.42
C HIS A 218 -3.75 -5.50 3.68
N TRP A 219 -3.56 -6.55 4.48
CA TRP A 219 -2.46 -6.53 5.45
C TRP A 219 -1.08 -6.63 4.78
N ASP A 220 -1.01 -6.91 3.47
CA ASP A 220 0.23 -7.13 2.75
C ASP A 220 1.05 -5.85 2.66
N ILE A 221 0.39 -4.72 2.34
CA ILE A 221 1.06 -3.42 2.35
C ILE A 221 1.55 -3.05 3.75
N VAL A 222 0.89 -3.54 4.82
CA VAL A 222 1.33 -3.31 6.21
C VAL A 222 2.66 -4.01 6.45
N HIS A 223 2.80 -5.25 6.00
CA HIS A 223 4.07 -5.98 6.08
C HIS A 223 5.19 -5.29 5.29
N ALA A 224 4.91 -4.81 4.08
CA ALA A 224 5.89 -4.07 3.28
C ALA A 224 6.30 -2.74 3.95
N MET A 225 5.35 -2.00 4.50
CA MET A 225 5.61 -0.77 5.25
C MET A 225 6.47 -1.04 6.50
N LEU A 226 6.18 -2.13 7.22
CA LEU A 226 6.97 -2.52 8.38
C LEU A 226 8.40 -2.84 7.98
N ASP A 227 8.64 -3.60 6.91
CA ASP A 227 10.00 -3.87 6.40
C ASP A 227 10.75 -2.59 6.05
N GLN A 228 10.06 -1.61 5.49
CA GLN A 228 10.69 -0.40 4.96
C GLN A 228 10.80 0.77 5.95
N VAL A 229 10.19 0.71 7.14
CA VAL A 229 10.04 1.91 7.98
C VAL A 229 11.35 2.58 8.39
N ASP A 230 12.42 1.80 8.60
CA ASP A 230 13.74 2.34 8.94
C ASP A 230 14.52 2.85 7.72
N LEU A 231 14.31 2.20 6.57
CA LEU A 231 15.09 2.42 5.37
C LEU A 231 14.50 3.54 4.51
N ALA A 232 13.18 3.57 4.40
CA ALA A 232 12.43 4.45 3.52
C ALA A 232 11.14 4.97 4.19
N PRO A 233 11.23 5.73 5.31
CA PRO A 233 10.04 6.28 5.98
C PRO A 233 9.19 7.17 5.05
N ALA A 234 9.81 7.91 4.13
CA ALA A 234 9.08 8.68 3.13
C ALA A 234 8.21 7.81 2.19
N HIS A 235 8.66 6.58 1.91
CA HIS A 235 7.90 5.60 1.15
C HIS A 235 6.73 5.04 1.94
N VAL A 236 6.94 4.71 3.21
CA VAL A 236 5.87 4.30 4.13
C VAL A 236 4.78 5.38 4.21
N ALA A 237 5.16 6.65 4.34
CA ALA A 237 4.21 7.76 4.34
C ALA A 237 3.34 7.80 3.08
N ARG A 238 3.91 7.51 1.90
CA ARG A 238 3.17 7.41 0.64
C ARG A 238 2.21 6.23 0.63
N GLN A 239 2.63 5.07 1.12
CA GLN A 239 1.75 3.89 1.19
C GLN A 239 0.58 4.13 2.15
N LEU A 240 0.82 4.77 3.30
CA LEU A 240 -0.25 5.19 4.22
C LEU A 240 -1.22 6.18 3.55
N ARG A 241 -0.70 7.21 2.85
CA ARG A 241 -1.54 8.16 2.11
C ARG A 241 -2.34 7.51 0.99
N ASN A 242 -1.76 6.53 0.30
CA ASN A 242 -2.45 5.73 -0.72
C ASN A 242 -3.60 4.94 -0.10
N ASN A 243 -3.39 4.27 1.04
CA ASN A 243 -4.47 3.63 1.79
C ASN A 243 -5.57 4.63 2.15
N PHE A 244 -5.20 5.73 2.82
CA PHE A 244 -6.16 6.72 3.33
C PHE A 244 -6.94 7.44 2.24
N ALA A 245 -6.33 7.70 1.07
CA ALA A 245 -6.98 8.34 -0.07
C ALA A 245 -8.12 7.50 -0.66
N ASN A 246 -8.16 6.20 -0.37
CA ASN A 246 -9.16 5.28 -0.89
C ASN A 246 -10.32 5.02 0.08
N GLN A 247 -10.33 5.64 1.27
CA GLN A 247 -11.47 5.55 2.20
C GLN A 247 -12.72 6.18 1.57
N GLN A 248 -13.80 5.41 1.49
CA GLN A 248 -15.08 5.84 0.94
C GLN A 248 -15.86 6.75 1.90
N PRO A 249 -16.90 7.47 1.44
CA PRO A 249 -17.69 8.40 2.27
C PRO A 249 -18.29 7.77 3.54
N ASP A 250 -18.69 6.51 3.48
CA ASP A 250 -19.23 5.76 4.61
C ASP A 250 -18.15 5.27 5.60
N GLY A 251 -16.86 5.45 5.28
CA GLY A 251 -15.75 4.97 6.11
C GLY A 251 -15.24 3.59 5.71
N TYR A 252 -15.83 2.94 4.70
CA TYR A 252 -15.30 1.73 4.09
C TYR A 252 -13.87 2.01 3.57
N LEU A 253 -12.92 1.19 4.00
CA LEU A 253 -11.56 1.22 3.49
C LEU A 253 -11.35 0.00 2.60
N PRO A 254 -11.06 0.17 1.30
CA PRO A 254 -10.74 -0.94 0.41
C PRO A 254 -9.62 -1.77 0.99
N GLY A 255 -9.85 -3.08 1.07
CA GLY A 255 -8.81 -4.00 1.48
C GLY A 255 -7.78 -4.16 0.37
N SER A 256 -8.09 -4.88 -0.70
CA SER A 256 -7.20 -5.01 -1.86
C SER A 256 -7.64 -4.11 -3.03
N ILE A 257 -6.68 -3.40 -3.63
CA ILE A 257 -6.83 -2.63 -4.85
C ILE A 257 -6.00 -3.31 -5.95
N TRP A 258 -6.69 -3.95 -6.91
CA TRP A 258 -6.06 -4.64 -8.03
C TRP A 258 -5.77 -3.66 -9.18
N MET A 259 -4.51 -3.56 -9.58
CA MET A 259 -4.00 -2.63 -10.59
C MET A 259 -3.70 -3.36 -11.91
N ARG A 260 -4.46 -4.40 -12.21
CA ARG A 260 -4.35 -5.16 -13.47
C ARG A 260 -4.65 -4.29 -14.69
N ARG A 261 -4.00 -4.61 -15.81
CA ARG A 261 -4.26 -3.97 -17.12
C ARG A 261 -5.50 -4.55 -17.82
N GLU A 262 -5.82 -5.80 -17.53
CA GLU A 262 -6.92 -6.55 -18.15
C GLU A 262 -7.84 -7.17 -17.08
N PRO A 263 -9.14 -7.33 -17.35
CA PRO A 263 -10.06 -8.01 -16.46
C PRO A 263 -9.74 -9.50 -16.35
N LEU A 264 -10.12 -10.11 -15.22
CA LEU A 264 -10.10 -11.57 -15.12
C LEU A 264 -11.20 -12.18 -16.00
N PRO A 265 -11.08 -13.45 -16.46
CA PRO A 265 -12.06 -14.08 -17.35
C PRO A 265 -13.51 -14.08 -16.83
N TRP A 266 -13.68 -14.01 -15.51
CA TRP A 266 -14.98 -14.02 -14.83
C TRP A 266 -15.41 -12.64 -14.31
N GLN A 267 -14.68 -11.56 -14.62
CA GLN A 267 -14.94 -10.21 -14.10
C GLN A 267 -15.68 -9.36 -15.14
N SER A 268 -16.79 -8.73 -14.75
CA SER A 268 -17.48 -7.78 -15.63
C SER A 268 -16.67 -6.48 -15.82
N PRO A 269 -16.88 -5.72 -16.91
CA PRO A 269 -16.22 -4.42 -17.11
C PRO A 269 -16.46 -3.44 -15.95
N THR A 270 -17.66 -3.47 -15.37
CA THR A 270 -18.02 -2.63 -14.22
C THR A 270 -17.26 -3.03 -12.95
N GLU A 271 -17.13 -4.32 -12.67
CA GLU A 271 -16.32 -4.80 -11.55
C GLU A 271 -14.84 -4.52 -11.76
N PHE A 272 -14.36 -4.63 -13.00
CA PHE A 272 -12.98 -4.31 -13.35
C PHE A 272 -12.68 -2.82 -13.12
N ALA A 273 -13.59 -1.93 -13.52
CA ALA A 273 -13.45 -0.49 -13.32
C ALA A 273 -13.35 -0.07 -11.84
N LYS A 274 -13.99 -0.82 -10.93
CA LYS A 274 -13.94 -0.52 -9.48
C LYS A 274 -12.56 -0.73 -8.86
N ARG A 275 -11.72 -1.60 -9.43
CA ARG A 275 -10.39 -2.02 -8.91
C ARG A 275 -10.36 -2.62 -7.49
N PHE A 276 -11.42 -2.56 -6.70
CA PHE A 276 -11.49 -3.16 -5.37
C PHE A 276 -12.90 -3.70 -5.07
N ASN A 277 -12.99 -4.58 -4.06
CA ASN A 277 -14.29 -5.08 -3.56
C ASN A 277 -15.01 -3.94 -2.84
N THR A 278 -16.34 -3.84 -2.96
CA THR A 278 -17.13 -2.77 -2.31
C THR A 278 -17.96 -3.28 -1.14
N ASN A 279 -17.97 -4.61 -0.90
CA ASN A 279 -18.82 -5.26 0.08
C ASN A 279 -18.03 -5.93 1.22
N ALA A 280 -16.73 -6.17 1.03
CA ALA A 280 -15.86 -6.80 2.02
C ALA A 280 -14.61 -5.93 2.21
N GLY A 281 -14.37 -5.51 3.45
CA GLY A 281 -13.13 -4.85 3.85
C GLY A 281 -11.99 -5.85 3.93
N HIS A 282 -11.03 -5.64 4.81
CA HIS A 282 -10.02 -6.61 5.23
C HIS A 282 -9.55 -6.25 6.65
N PRO A 283 -8.72 -7.07 7.33
CA PRO A 283 -8.28 -6.77 8.68
C PRO A 283 -7.61 -5.39 8.82
N PRO A 284 -8.13 -4.51 9.70
CA PRO A 284 -7.61 -3.15 9.89
C PRO A 284 -6.33 -3.14 10.74
N VAL A 285 -5.28 -3.85 10.32
CA VAL A 285 -3.99 -3.93 11.02
C VAL A 285 -3.01 -2.80 10.64
N TRP A 286 -3.41 -1.93 9.72
CA TRP A 286 -2.64 -0.74 9.31
C TRP A 286 -2.25 0.22 10.45
N PRO A 287 -2.97 0.33 11.60
CA PRO A 287 -2.52 1.16 12.71
C PRO A 287 -1.13 0.81 13.22
N VAL A 288 -0.71 -0.45 13.10
CA VAL A 288 0.63 -0.89 13.52
C VAL A 288 1.72 -0.26 12.65
N ALA A 289 1.48 -0.09 11.35
CA ALA A 289 2.42 0.61 10.47
C ALA A 289 2.44 2.13 10.75
N VAL A 290 1.31 2.72 11.16
CA VAL A 290 1.26 4.12 11.61
C VAL A 290 2.07 4.31 12.89
N ASP A 291 1.87 3.45 13.89
CA ASP A 291 2.64 3.48 15.14
C ASP A 291 4.16 3.34 14.86
N ALA A 292 4.54 2.38 14.01
CA ALA A 292 5.94 2.18 13.61
C ALA A 292 6.52 3.40 12.88
N TYR A 293 5.77 3.98 11.94
CA TYR A 293 6.17 5.17 11.19
C TYR A 293 6.30 6.40 12.11
N PHE A 294 5.32 6.61 12.99
CA PHE A 294 5.30 7.74 13.90
C PHE A 294 6.47 7.67 14.89
N ALA A 295 6.78 6.48 15.43
CA ALA A 295 7.92 6.29 16.32
C ALA A 295 9.26 6.75 15.72
N ARG A 296 9.36 6.79 14.39
CA ARG A 296 10.58 7.21 13.67
C ARG A 296 10.57 8.66 13.22
N THR A 297 9.40 9.20 12.93
CA THR A 297 9.28 10.49 12.22
C THR A 297 8.63 11.58 13.05
N GLN A 298 7.83 11.22 14.05
CA GLN A 298 6.99 12.13 14.82
C GLN A 298 6.09 13.00 13.92
N ASP A 299 5.67 12.48 12.76
CA ASP A 299 4.77 13.19 11.84
C ASP A 299 3.34 13.22 12.38
N GLU A 300 3.05 14.25 13.18
CA GLU A 300 1.73 14.49 13.77
C GLU A 300 0.64 14.76 12.73
N ALA A 301 1.00 15.31 11.56
CA ALA A 301 0.02 15.57 10.51
C ALA A 301 -0.49 14.26 9.91
N LEU A 302 0.40 13.29 9.69
CA LEU A 302 0.00 11.94 9.28
C LEU A 302 -0.76 11.21 10.40
N LEU A 303 -0.33 11.35 11.66
CA LEU A 303 -1.03 10.76 12.80
C LEU A 303 -2.47 11.28 12.94
N SER A 304 -2.66 12.59 12.78
CA SER A 304 -3.99 13.23 12.79
C SER A 304 -4.86 12.73 11.63
N LYS A 305 -4.29 12.58 10.43
CA LYS A 305 -4.98 11.96 9.29
C LYS A 305 -5.38 10.52 9.59
N ALA A 306 -4.48 9.73 10.20
CA ALA A 306 -4.72 8.35 10.58
C ALA A 306 -5.85 8.23 11.61
N LEU A 307 -5.89 9.10 12.62
CA LEU A 307 -6.97 9.15 13.62
C LEU A 307 -8.34 9.33 12.94
N ALA A 308 -8.48 10.34 12.07
CA ALA A 308 -9.73 10.59 11.35
C ALA A 308 -10.16 9.41 10.46
N VAL A 309 -9.20 8.72 9.84
CA VAL A 309 -9.48 7.51 9.05
C VAL A 309 -9.96 6.36 9.94
N ALA A 310 -9.29 6.13 11.08
CA ALA A 310 -9.66 5.08 12.02
C ALA A 310 -11.07 5.28 12.59
N GLU A 311 -11.41 6.50 13.04
CA GLU A 311 -12.73 6.82 13.59
C GLU A 311 -13.86 6.50 12.59
N ARG A 312 -13.66 6.89 11.32
CA ARG A 312 -14.63 6.61 10.25
C ARG A 312 -14.72 5.12 9.93
N GLN A 313 -13.58 4.41 9.94
CA GLN A 313 -13.56 2.97 9.69
C GLN A 313 -14.19 2.18 10.84
N ILE A 314 -13.99 2.60 12.10
CA ILE A 314 -14.72 2.03 13.26
C ILE A 314 -16.22 2.21 13.07
N GLY A 315 -16.66 3.39 12.66
CA GLY A 315 -18.06 3.65 12.33
C GLY A 315 -18.61 2.75 11.22
N TRP A 316 -17.79 2.38 10.24
CA TRP A 316 -18.16 1.39 9.23
C TRP A 316 -18.30 -0.02 9.81
N PHE A 317 -17.34 -0.49 10.61
CA PHE A 317 -17.44 -1.80 11.29
C PHE A 317 -18.65 -1.88 12.22
N ASP A 318 -19.00 -0.78 12.89
CA ASP A 318 -20.17 -0.70 13.77
C ASP A 318 -21.49 -0.92 13.03
N ARG A 319 -21.60 -0.44 11.80
CA ARG A 319 -22.80 -0.60 10.98
C ARG A 319 -22.85 -1.94 10.26
N GLU A 320 -21.72 -2.36 9.71
CA GLU A 320 -21.69 -3.45 8.73
C GLU A 320 -21.27 -4.80 9.32
N ARG A 321 -20.59 -4.81 10.46
CA ARG A 321 -19.89 -6.00 10.99
C ARG A 321 -20.08 -6.23 12.48
N ARG A 322 -20.89 -5.42 13.15
CA ARG A 322 -21.18 -5.60 14.58
C ARG A 322 -22.29 -6.64 14.77
N VAL A 323 -22.06 -7.57 15.70
CA VAL A 323 -23.04 -8.56 16.14
C VAL A 323 -22.98 -8.69 17.66
N GLY A 324 -24.06 -8.29 18.33
CA GLY A 324 -24.09 -8.15 19.79
C GLY A 324 -22.98 -7.20 20.29
N PRO A 325 -22.16 -7.61 21.28
CA PRO A 325 -21.09 -6.78 21.82
C PRO A 325 -19.83 -6.71 20.95
N ALA A 326 -19.73 -7.52 19.89
CA ALA A 326 -18.48 -7.79 19.19
C ALA A 326 -18.67 -7.79 17.65
N TYR A 327 -17.71 -8.36 16.90
CA TYR A 327 -17.63 -8.21 15.45
C TYR A 327 -17.48 -9.56 14.73
N PHE A 328 -17.71 -9.54 13.42
CA PHE A 328 -17.53 -10.69 12.54
C PHE A 328 -16.98 -10.27 11.18
N TYR A 329 -16.42 -11.22 10.43
CA TYR A 329 -16.14 -11.03 9.00
C TYR A 329 -17.18 -11.77 8.16
N SER A 330 -17.50 -11.21 7.00
CA SER A 330 -18.53 -11.76 6.13
C SER A 330 -18.21 -13.14 5.55
N ASP A 331 -17.00 -13.66 5.75
CA ASP A 331 -16.58 -15.05 5.46
C ASP A 331 -17.56 -16.09 5.99
N ILE A 332 -18.14 -15.87 7.18
CA ILE A 332 -19.14 -16.78 7.77
C ILE A 332 -20.44 -16.82 6.95
N LEU A 333 -20.74 -15.74 6.22
CA LEU A 333 -21.97 -15.57 5.44
C LEU A 333 -21.78 -15.95 3.98
N ASN A 334 -20.68 -15.49 3.36
CA ASN A 334 -20.55 -15.44 1.90
C ASN A 334 -19.28 -16.12 1.37
N ARG A 335 -18.35 -16.53 2.23
CA ARG A 335 -17.06 -17.14 1.85
C ARG A 335 -16.24 -16.29 0.86
N ARG A 336 -16.31 -14.96 0.96
CA ARG A 336 -15.58 -14.00 0.10
C ARG A 336 -14.31 -13.42 0.74
N TRP A 337 -13.74 -14.13 1.71
CA TRP A 337 -12.36 -13.96 2.19
C TRP A 337 -12.03 -12.58 2.79
N GLU A 338 -12.99 -11.96 3.49
CA GLU A 338 -12.77 -10.67 4.16
C GLU A 338 -11.78 -10.77 5.33
N SER A 339 -11.68 -11.94 5.95
CA SER A 339 -10.73 -12.22 7.04
C SER A 339 -9.26 -12.25 6.60
N GLY A 340 -8.99 -12.40 5.29
CA GLY A 340 -7.65 -12.66 4.75
C GLY A 340 -7.15 -14.10 4.94
N ALA A 341 -7.93 -14.98 5.60
CA ALA A 341 -7.64 -16.39 5.83
C ALA A 341 -8.52 -17.29 4.94
N ASP A 342 -8.30 -17.21 3.63
CA ASP A 342 -9.06 -17.91 2.60
C ASP A 342 -9.11 -19.43 2.85
N GLU A 343 -10.32 -20.00 2.79
CA GLU A 343 -10.55 -21.45 2.99
C GLU A 343 -10.06 -21.99 4.36
N SER A 344 -9.87 -21.12 5.36
CA SER A 344 -9.56 -21.51 6.74
C SER A 344 -10.56 -22.55 7.25
N VAL A 345 -10.04 -23.60 7.89
CA VAL A 345 -10.84 -24.73 8.44
C VAL A 345 -11.83 -24.27 9.50
N ARG A 346 -11.53 -23.14 10.17
CA ARG A 346 -12.39 -22.46 11.15
C ARG A 346 -13.80 -22.18 10.60
N PHE A 347 -13.87 -21.94 9.30
CA PHE A 347 -15.09 -21.54 8.64
C PHE A 347 -15.95 -22.73 8.21
N GLU A 348 -15.43 -23.95 8.08
CA GLU A 348 -16.19 -25.10 7.55
C GLU A 348 -17.49 -25.37 8.34
N ASP A 349 -17.38 -25.30 9.66
CA ASP A 349 -18.48 -25.57 10.61
C ASP A 349 -19.10 -24.28 11.18
N ALA A 350 -18.81 -23.13 10.57
CA ALA A 350 -19.34 -21.84 10.98
C ALA A 350 -20.87 -21.76 10.74
N PRO A 351 -21.61 -21.04 11.60
CA PRO A 351 -23.03 -20.80 11.37
C PRO A 351 -23.23 -20.03 10.06
N ARG A 352 -24.36 -20.26 9.39
CA ARG A 352 -24.76 -19.54 8.16
C ARG A 352 -25.52 -18.25 8.47
N GLU A 353 -25.13 -17.58 9.54
CA GLU A 353 -25.69 -16.33 10.03
C GLU A 353 -24.61 -15.52 10.76
N ALA A 354 -24.89 -14.24 11.04
CA ALA A 354 -23.92 -13.38 11.70
C ALA A 354 -23.62 -13.91 13.11
N ALA A 355 -22.35 -14.18 13.38
CA ALA A 355 -21.89 -14.72 14.64
C ALA A 355 -20.51 -14.15 14.98
N ILE A 356 -20.25 -13.97 16.28
CA ILE A 356 -19.05 -13.31 16.78
C ILE A 356 -17.80 -14.10 16.37
N GLY A 357 -16.99 -13.47 15.51
CA GLY A 357 -15.67 -13.95 15.13
C GLY A 357 -14.60 -13.32 16.01
N PHE A 358 -13.78 -14.13 16.67
CA PHE A 358 -12.83 -13.58 17.63
C PHE A 358 -11.73 -12.73 16.95
N ASP A 359 -11.34 -13.08 15.73
CA ASP A 359 -10.32 -12.38 14.94
C ASP A 359 -10.82 -11.00 14.52
N ALA A 360 -12.02 -10.90 13.93
CA ALA A 360 -12.65 -9.62 13.61
C ALA A 360 -12.77 -8.73 14.86
N THR A 361 -13.15 -9.34 15.99
CA THR A 361 -13.24 -8.67 17.28
C THR A 361 -11.89 -8.10 17.75
N CYS A 362 -10.82 -8.88 17.65
CA CYS A 362 -9.46 -8.43 18.02
C CYS A 362 -8.95 -7.33 17.08
N HIS A 363 -9.22 -7.42 15.78
CA HIS A 363 -8.79 -6.40 14.83
C HIS A 363 -9.52 -5.07 15.02
N VAL A 364 -10.83 -5.10 15.31
CA VAL A 364 -11.57 -3.86 15.63
C VAL A 364 -11.14 -3.30 16.99
N TYR A 365 -10.84 -4.15 17.98
CA TYR A 365 -10.19 -3.71 19.22
C TYR A 365 -8.88 -2.94 18.93
N LEU A 366 -8.00 -3.51 18.09
CA LEU A 366 -6.72 -2.87 17.73
C LEU A 366 -6.95 -1.48 17.13
N LEU A 367 -7.96 -1.35 16.25
CA LEU A 367 -8.31 -0.07 15.63
C LEU A 367 -8.83 0.96 16.65
N MET A 368 -9.69 0.53 17.59
CA MET A 368 -10.20 1.38 18.66
C MET A 368 -9.10 1.81 19.65
N ASP A 369 -8.25 0.89 20.07
CA ASP A 369 -7.13 1.18 20.98
C ASP A 369 -6.15 2.18 20.34
N ALA A 370 -5.81 1.98 19.07
CA ALA A 370 -4.95 2.90 18.34
C ALA A 370 -5.55 4.29 18.23
N ALA A 371 -6.82 4.40 17.81
CA ALA A 371 -7.51 5.68 17.72
C ALA A 371 -7.58 6.41 19.08
N ALA A 372 -7.92 5.70 20.16
CA ALA A 372 -7.95 6.27 21.50
C ALA A 372 -6.55 6.78 21.96
N ARG A 373 -5.48 6.01 21.70
CA ARG A 373 -4.11 6.43 22.00
C ARG A 373 -3.69 7.66 21.20
N TRP A 374 -3.97 7.69 19.90
CA TRP A 374 -3.63 8.81 19.04
C TRP A 374 -4.42 10.07 19.41
N ALA A 375 -5.70 9.93 19.77
CA ALA A 375 -6.50 11.06 20.25
C ALA A 375 -5.89 11.67 21.50
N GLN A 376 -5.51 10.85 22.49
CA GLN A 376 -4.79 11.32 23.68
C GLN A 376 -3.47 12.01 23.32
N GLN A 377 -2.69 11.41 22.42
CA GLN A 377 -1.38 11.93 22.02
C GLN A 377 -1.46 13.27 21.28
N LEU A 378 -2.50 13.47 20.47
CA LEU A 378 -2.74 14.70 19.72
C LEU A 378 -3.53 15.75 20.51
N GLY A 379 -3.96 15.43 21.75
CA GLY A 379 -4.88 16.28 22.51
C GLY A 379 -6.28 16.41 21.90
N ALA A 380 -6.69 15.45 21.06
CA ALA A 380 -8.02 15.36 20.47
C ALA A 380 -9.02 14.69 21.43
N VAL A 381 -10.31 14.89 21.19
CA VAL A 381 -11.38 14.29 21.99
C VAL A 381 -11.48 12.79 21.69
N ASP A 382 -11.34 11.95 22.71
CA ASP A 382 -11.69 10.53 22.60
C ASP A 382 -13.21 10.37 22.49
N LEU A 383 -13.69 9.80 21.38
CA LEU A 383 -15.10 9.55 21.07
C LEU A 383 -15.69 8.35 21.86
N GLY A 384 -15.20 8.11 23.07
CA GLY A 384 -15.53 6.94 23.90
C GLY A 384 -14.87 5.64 23.42
N LEU A 385 -13.85 5.72 22.57
CA LEU A 385 -13.17 4.58 21.98
C LEU A 385 -12.36 3.81 23.02
N ARG A 386 -11.72 4.48 24.00
CA ARG A 386 -11.04 3.78 25.11
C ARG A 386 -11.99 2.88 25.87
N GLN A 387 -13.13 3.42 26.33
CA GLN A 387 -14.13 2.66 27.09
C GLN A 387 -14.65 1.46 26.29
N ARG A 388 -14.90 1.64 24.98
CA ARG A 388 -15.36 0.57 24.10
C ARG A 388 -14.29 -0.50 23.90
N ALA A 389 -13.03 -0.10 23.71
CA ALA A 389 -11.91 -1.03 23.60
C ALA A 389 -11.77 -1.86 24.89
N ASP A 390 -11.85 -1.23 26.07
CA ASP A 390 -11.77 -1.91 27.36
C ASP A 390 -12.91 -2.93 27.55
N ALA A 391 -14.14 -2.58 27.16
CA ALA A 391 -15.28 -3.49 27.19
C ALA A 391 -15.09 -4.69 26.23
N LEU A 392 -14.51 -4.45 25.05
CA LEU A 392 -14.24 -5.48 24.05
C LEU A 392 -13.13 -6.44 24.52
N ALA A 393 -12.06 -5.91 25.12
CA ALA A 393 -11.01 -6.71 25.72
C ALA A 393 -11.56 -7.63 26.82
N ALA A 394 -12.37 -7.06 27.71
CA ALA A 394 -13.04 -7.80 28.77
C ALA A 394 -13.98 -8.91 28.24
N PHE A 395 -14.67 -8.65 27.12
CA PHE A 395 -15.48 -9.67 26.44
C PHE A 395 -14.62 -10.79 25.86
N VAL A 396 -13.55 -10.47 25.11
CA VAL A 396 -12.63 -11.48 24.53
C VAL A 396 -12.04 -12.38 25.62
N GLN A 397 -11.56 -11.79 26.72
CA GLN A 397 -10.94 -12.52 27.84
C GLN A 397 -11.89 -13.53 28.49
N ARG A 398 -13.18 -13.22 28.59
CA ARG A 398 -14.16 -14.05 29.32
C ARG A 398 -14.92 -15.01 28.43
N GLU A 399 -15.39 -14.53 27.28
CA GLU A 399 -16.37 -15.25 26.47
C GLU A 399 -15.73 -16.04 25.32
N LEU A 400 -14.50 -15.68 24.91
CA LEU A 400 -13.83 -16.30 23.76
C LEU A 400 -12.61 -17.15 24.16
N PHE A 401 -12.27 -17.22 25.45
CA PHE A 401 -11.20 -18.08 25.96
C PHE A 401 -11.78 -19.37 26.53
N SER A 402 -11.35 -20.52 26.04
CA SER A 402 -11.76 -21.84 26.53
C SER A 402 -10.78 -22.35 27.59
N PRO A 403 -11.18 -22.47 28.87
CA PRO A 403 -10.33 -23.05 29.92
C PRO A 403 -10.01 -24.53 29.67
N ALA A 404 -10.87 -25.23 28.93
CA ALA A 404 -10.68 -26.65 28.61
C ALA A 404 -9.53 -26.89 27.62
N THR A 405 -9.26 -25.92 26.74
CA THR A 405 -8.22 -26.01 25.72
C THR A 405 -7.10 -25.01 25.93
N ASN A 406 -7.20 -24.10 26.91
CA ASN A 406 -6.29 -22.96 27.10
C ASN A 406 -6.04 -22.12 25.83
N PHE A 407 -7.08 -21.98 25.01
CA PHE A 407 -6.98 -21.36 23.69
C PHE A 407 -8.22 -20.50 23.40
N PHE A 408 -8.07 -19.52 22.50
CA PHE A 408 -9.18 -18.67 22.08
C PHE A 408 -9.90 -19.27 20.87
N HIS A 409 -11.23 -19.23 20.90
CA HIS A 409 -12.09 -19.80 19.86
C HIS A 409 -13.20 -18.84 19.48
N ASP A 410 -13.82 -19.10 18.33
CA ASP A 410 -15.01 -18.35 17.94
C ASP A 410 -16.16 -18.65 18.89
N HIS A 411 -17.06 -17.69 19.03
CA HIS A 411 -18.18 -17.82 19.96
C HIS A 411 -19.03 -19.07 19.66
N TRP A 412 -19.22 -19.42 18.39
CA TRP A 412 -19.96 -20.63 18.01
C TRP A 412 -19.23 -21.94 18.34
N ALA A 413 -17.91 -21.92 18.55
CA ALA A 413 -17.11 -23.07 18.97
C ALA A 413 -17.01 -23.20 20.50
N MET A 414 -17.38 -22.16 21.26
CA MET A 414 -17.31 -22.20 22.72
C MET A 414 -18.28 -23.20 23.33
N HIS A 415 -19.42 -23.46 22.70
CA HIS A 415 -20.44 -24.40 23.19
C HIS A 415 -20.32 -25.81 22.59
N ASP A 416 -19.45 -26.02 21.60
CA ASP A 416 -19.27 -27.30 20.91
C ASP A 416 -17.78 -27.65 20.81
N PRO A 417 -17.27 -28.53 21.68
CA PRO A 417 -15.87 -28.96 21.66
C PRO A 417 -15.39 -29.50 20.31
N ALA A 418 -16.27 -30.06 19.46
CA ALA A 418 -15.89 -30.59 18.15
C ALA A 418 -15.51 -29.48 17.15
N ARG A 419 -15.93 -28.23 17.41
CA ARG A 419 -15.66 -27.06 16.55
C ARG A 419 -14.45 -26.25 16.98
N ARG A 420 -13.80 -26.63 18.09
CA ARG A 420 -12.65 -25.91 18.67
C ARG A 420 -11.36 -26.22 17.92
N ARG A 421 -11.29 -25.74 16.68
CA ARG A 421 -10.11 -25.87 15.80
C ARG A 421 -8.94 -25.05 16.36
N LEU A 422 -7.73 -25.60 16.29
CA LEU A 422 -6.51 -24.90 16.68
C LEU A 422 -5.91 -24.20 15.45
N CYS A 423 -6.48 -23.05 15.10
CA CYS A 423 -5.99 -22.22 13.98
C CYS A 423 -5.16 -21.04 14.51
N PHE A 424 -4.25 -20.51 13.67
CA PHE A 424 -3.35 -19.42 14.06
C PHE A 424 -4.09 -18.17 14.53
N GLU A 425 -5.31 -17.96 14.05
CA GLU A 425 -6.12 -16.82 14.40
C GLU A 425 -6.25 -16.73 15.93
N GLY A 426 -6.34 -17.85 16.67
CA GLY A 426 -6.49 -17.86 18.13
C GLY A 426 -5.35 -17.18 18.92
N PHE A 427 -4.26 -16.79 18.25
CA PHE A 427 -3.21 -15.95 18.81
C PHE A 427 -3.47 -14.44 18.68
N TRP A 428 -4.48 -13.97 17.95
CA TRP A 428 -4.80 -12.53 17.85
C TRP A 428 -4.96 -11.83 19.20
N PRO A 429 -5.58 -12.44 20.24
CA PRO A 429 -5.61 -11.88 21.59
C PRO A 429 -4.24 -11.57 22.20
N LEU A 430 -3.24 -12.41 21.88
CA LEU A 430 -1.83 -12.18 22.23
C LEU A 430 -1.25 -11.03 21.39
N VAL A 431 -1.51 -11.01 20.08
CA VAL A 431 -0.99 -9.97 19.16
C VAL A 431 -1.48 -8.57 19.55
N VAL A 432 -2.78 -8.41 19.76
CA VAL A 432 -3.38 -7.09 20.04
C VAL A 432 -3.29 -6.69 21.51
N GLY A 433 -2.86 -7.60 22.39
CA GLY A 433 -2.65 -7.28 23.80
C GLY A 433 -3.88 -7.35 24.69
N VAL A 434 -4.90 -8.13 24.32
CA VAL A 434 -6.11 -8.30 25.13
C VAL A 434 -6.09 -9.53 26.02
N ALA A 435 -5.27 -10.54 25.76
CA ALA A 435 -5.15 -11.69 26.65
C ALA A 435 -4.69 -11.24 28.05
N THR A 436 -5.22 -11.87 29.11
CA THR A 436 -4.63 -11.68 30.44
C THR A 436 -3.21 -12.27 30.47
N PRO A 437 -2.32 -11.87 31.40
CA PRO A 437 -0.98 -12.46 31.52
C PRO A 437 -1.00 -13.99 31.65
N ALA A 438 -1.98 -14.55 32.37
CA ALA A 438 -2.15 -16.00 32.51
C ALA A 438 -2.59 -16.67 31.20
N GLN A 439 -3.53 -16.07 30.46
CA GLN A 439 -3.95 -16.57 29.15
C GLN A 439 -2.81 -16.50 28.13
N ALA A 440 -2.05 -15.40 28.11
CA ALA A 440 -0.90 -15.24 27.25
C ALA A 440 0.19 -16.28 27.55
N ALA A 441 0.51 -16.52 28.83
CA ALA A 441 1.44 -17.58 29.21
C ALA A 441 0.95 -18.96 28.76
N ALA A 442 -0.33 -19.28 28.96
CA ALA A 442 -0.91 -20.55 28.54
C ALA A 442 -0.86 -20.73 27.00
N LEU A 443 -1.23 -19.72 26.22
CA LEU A 443 -1.10 -19.72 24.76
C LEU A 443 0.34 -19.98 24.32
N ILE A 444 1.31 -19.28 24.93
CA ILE A 444 2.72 -19.36 24.54
C ILE A 444 3.30 -20.73 24.90
N ASP A 445 3.14 -21.16 26.14
CA ASP A 445 3.85 -22.33 26.66
C ASP A 445 3.18 -23.66 26.26
N GLN A 446 1.86 -23.70 26.12
CA GLN A 446 1.12 -24.94 25.84
C GLN A 446 0.89 -25.18 24.35
N HIS A 447 0.79 -24.10 23.55
CA HIS A 447 0.45 -24.19 22.13
C HIS A 447 1.57 -23.68 21.23
N LEU A 448 1.95 -22.41 21.39
CA LEU A 448 2.88 -21.75 20.47
C LEU A 448 4.26 -22.41 20.46
N LEU A 449 4.80 -22.73 21.65
CA LEU A 449 6.09 -23.40 21.82
C LEU A 449 5.99 -24.94 21.82
N ASN A 450 4.82 -25.50 21.54
CA ASN A 450 4.62 -26.93 21.47
C ASN A 450 5.03 -27.46 20.08
N PRO A 451 6.05 -28.34 19.98
CA PRO A 451 6.56 -28.84 18.70
C PRO A 451 5.60 -29.80 17.99
N ARG A 452 4.57 -30.29 18.69
CA ARG A 452 3.49 -31.09 18.09
C ARG A 452 2.34 -30.23 17.56
N GLU A 453 2.36 -28.92 17.81
CA GLU A 453 1.31 -28.01 17.37
C GLU A 453 1.90 -26.94 16.46
N PHE A 454 2.37 -25.82 17.03
CA PHE A 454 2.78 -24.66 16.25
C PHE A 454 4.31 -24.47 16.15
N LEU A 455 5.12 -25.10 17.00
CA LEU A 455 6.58 -24.94 16.98
C LEU A 455 7.29 -25.91 16.00
N THR A 456 6.92 -25.81 14.73
CA THR A 456 7.50 -26.61 13.64
C THR A 456 8.89 -26.11 13.22
N ALA A 457 9.49 -26.71 12.18
CA ALA A 457 10.83 -26.32 11.71
C ALA A 457 10.81 -24.90 11.11
N HIS A 458 9.81 -24.63 10.27
CA HIS A 458 9.37 -23.29 9.93
C HIS A 458 8.11 -23.04 10.77
N PRO A 459 8.13 -22.18 11.82
CA PRO A 459 7.13 -22.21 12.88
C PRO A 459 5.84 -21.47 12.51
N LEU A 460 4.78 -21.82 13.24
CA LEU A 460 3.45 -21.24 13.19
C LEU A 460 2.68 -21.60 11.91
N PRO A 461 2.38 -22.90 11.70
CA PRO A 461 1.43 -23.33 10.70
C PRO A 461 0.07 -22.65 10.93
N SER A 462 -0.66 -22.40 9.85
CA SER A 462 -2.01 -21.81 9.92
C SER A 462 -3.01 -22.65 10.72
N VAL A 463 -2.75 -23.96 10.83
CA VAL A 463 -3.50 -24.92 11.65
C VAL A 463 -2.50 -25.78 12.42
N ALA A 464 -2.73 -26.07 13.69
CA ALA A 464 -1.86 -26.94 14.48
C ALA A 464 -1.70 -28.32 13.84
N LEU A 465 -0.50 -28.91 13.90
CA LEU A 465 -0.26 -30.24 13.31
C LEU A 465 -1.15 -31.36 13.89
N THR A 466 -1.63 -31.19 15.12
CA THR A 466 -2.53 -32.13 15.80
C THR A 466 -4.00 -31.96 15.42
N ASP A 467 -4.39 -30.88 14.74
CA ASP A 467 -5.77 -30.71 14.30
C ASP A 467 -6.06 -31.67 13.13
N PRO A 468 -7.17 -32.44 13.17
CA PRO A 468 -7.49 -33.38 12.10
C PRO A 468 -7.78 -32.72 10.75
N ALA A 469 -8.01 -31.40 10.70
CA ALA A 469 -8.19 -30.66 9.45
C ALA A 469 -6.88 -30.12 8.85
N PHE A 470 -5.73 -30.39 9.49
CA PHE A 470 -4.42 -29.99 8.96
C PHE A 470 -4.14 -30.63 7.60
N GLU A 471 -3.76 -29.81 6.63
CA GLU A 471 -3.25 -30.25 5.33
C GLU A 471 -2.29 -29.22 4.72
N LEU A 472 -1.43 -29.66 3.81
CA LEU A 472 -0.43 -28.80 3.14
C LEU A 472 -1.06 -27.90 2.06
N ARG A 473 -2.13 -27.18 2.40
CA ARG A 473 -2.85 -26.29 1.50
C ARG A 473 -3.12 -24.92 2.15
N MET A 474 -2.57 -23.86 1.57
CA MET A 474 -2.82 -22.46 1.89
C MET A 474 -2.99 -22.13 3.40
N TRP A 475 -4.18 -21.73 3.86
CA TRP A 475 -4.49 -21.38 5.26
C TRP A 475 -4.95 -22.57 6.11
N ARG A 476 -4.57 -23.80 5.72
CA ARG A 476 -5.03 -25.05 6.36
C ARG A 476 -3.90 -25.88 6.94
N GLY A 477 -2.71 -25.29 7.05
CA GLY A 477 -1.51 -25.96 7.55
C GLY A 477 -0.20 -25.27 7.18
N PRO A 478 0.00 -24.78 5.94
CA PRO A 478 1.21 -24.04 5.59
C PRO A 478 1.46 -22.81 6.46
N VAL A 479 2.72 -22.38 6.45
CA VAL A 479 3.28 -21.34 7.30
C VAL A 479 3.40 -20.02 6.55
N TRP A 480 3.09 -18.94 7.24
CA TRP A 480 3.12 -17.58 6.70
C TRP A 480 4.02 -16.73 7.58
N ASN A 481 5.15 -16.24 7.04
CA ASN A 481 6.15 -15.48 7.81
C ASN A 481 5.55 -14.25 8.52
N SER A 482 4.62 -13.57 7.86
CA SER A 482 3.80 -12.50 8.44
C SER A 482 3.07 -12.90 9.73
N ILE A 483 2.47 -14.09 9.79
CA ILE A 483 1.78 -14.56 11.00
C ILE A 483 2.79 -14.87 12.10
N THR A 484 3.93 -15.49 11.74
CA THR A 484 5.05 -15.67 12.68
C THR A 484 5.51 -14.33 13.26
N TYR A 485 5.62 -13.30 12.42
CA TYR A 485 5.94 -11.94 12.85
C TYR A 485 4.89 -11.36 13.81
N TRP A 486 3.60 -11.44 13.47
CA TRP A 486 2.53 -10.94 14.32
C TRP A 486 2.53 -11.58 15.71
N VAL A 487 2.65 -12.91 15.78
CA VAL A 487 2.65 -13.64 17.04
C VAL A 487 3.93 -13.38 17.82
N ALA A 488 5.09 -13.26 17.16
CA ALA A 488 6.33 -12.84 17.82
C ALA A 488 6.21 -11.43 18.42
N LEU A 489 5.57 -10.48 17.72
CA LEU A 489 5.26 -9.15 18.25
C LEU A 489 4.39 -9.26 19.51
N GLY A 490 3.36 -10.12 19.47
CA GLY A 490 2.55 -10.49 20.62
C GLY A 490 3.39 -11.02 21.79
N CYS A 491 4.28 -11.99 21.57
CA CYS A 491 5.19 -12.48 22.61
C CYS A 491 6.01 -11.35 23.26
N THR A 492 6.55 -10.42 22.45
CA THR A 492 7.31 -9.29 23.01
C THR A 492 6.48 -8.34 23.86
N ARG A 493 5.18 -8.17 23.55
CA ARG A 493 4.25 -7.35 24.34
C ARG A 493 4.06 -7.91 25.75
N TYR A 494 4.11 -9.22 25.92
CA TYR A 494 3.98 -9.91 27.21
C TYR A 494 5.34 -10.24 27.86
N GLY A 495 6.43 -9.63 27.40
CA GLY A 495 7.77 -9.85 27.96
C GLY A 495 8.37 -11.23 27.65
N ARG A 496 7.73 -12.04 26.78
CA ARG A 496 8.22 -13.36 26.35
C ARG A 496 9.17 -13.24 25.16
N HIS A 497 10.27 -12.52 25.39
CA HIS A 497 11.32 -12.30 24.39
C HIS A 497 11.99 -13.61 23.97
N ASP A 498 12.05 -14.61 24.86
CA ASP A 498 12.50 -15.98 24.60
C ASP A 498 11.66 -16.67 23.51
N ALA A 499 10.33 -16.58 23.61
CA ALA A 499 9.42 -17.15 22.65
C ALA A 499 9.52 -16.43 21.30
N ALA A 500 9.56 -15.09 21.32
CA ALA A 500 9.76 -14.28 20.11
C ALA A 500 11.06 -14.66 19.38
N LEU A 501 12.17 -14.78 20.12
CA LEU A 501 13.46 -15.20 19.57
C LEU A 501 13.39 -16.56 18.89
N THR A 502 12.78 -17.54 19.57
CA THR A 502 12.67 -18.91 19.06
C THR A 502 11.90 -18.96 17.74
N LEU A 503 10.78 -18.22 17.65
CA LEU A 503 9.97 -18.18 16.43
C LEU A 503 10.69 -17.48 15.29
N LEU A 504 11.23 -16.29 15.54
CA LEU A 504 11.87 -15.48 14.51
C LEU A 504 13.13 -16.15 13.97
N GLU A 505 13.95 -16.73 14.84
CA GLU A 505 15.16 -17.44 14.43
C GLU A 505 14.83 -18.61 13.50
N ARG A 506 13.89 -19.49 13.89
CA ARG A 506 13.50 -20.64 13.07
C ARG A 506 12.90 -20.25 11.73
N ALA A 507 12.06 -19.21 11.71
CA ALA A 507 11.44 -18.73 10.48
C ALA A 507 12.45 -18.08 9.52
N LEU A 508 13.40 -17.29 10.05
CA LEU A 508 14.48 -16.69 9.25
C LEU A 508 15.47 -17.74 8.75
N ASP A 509 15.87 -18.70 9.60
CA ASP A 509 16.71 -19.83 9.21
C ASP A 509 16.04 -20.67 8.10
N SER A 510 14.76 -21.02 8.25
CA SER A 510 14.01 -21.79 7.25
C SER A 510 13.83 -21.01 5.94
N SER A 511 13.48 -19.73 6.03
CA SER A 511 13.34 -18.87 4.85
C SER A 511 14.66 -18.70 4.11
N ALA A 512 15.77 -18.55 4.84
CA ALA A 512 17.10 -18.44 4.25
C ALA A 512 17.55 -19.74 3.57
N ALA A 513 17.26 -20.90 4.17
CA ALA A 513 17.54 -22.20 3.58
C ALA A 513 16.74 -22.40 2.27
N VAL A 514 15.45 -22.08 2.27
CA VAL A 514 14.63 -22.11 1.04
C VAL A 514 15.19 -21.17 -0.01
N PHE A 515 15.54 -19.94 0.37
CA PHE A 515 16.13 -18.96 -0.55
C PHE A 515 17.44 -19.46 -1.16
N ALA A 516 18.34 -20.04 -0.36
CA ALA A 516 19.63 -20.54 -0.84
C ALA A 516 19.52 -21.60 -1.96
N HIS A 517 18.43 -22.36 -1.99
CA HIS A 517 18.20 -23.39 -3.02
C HIS A 517 17.29 -22.95 -4.15
N THR A 518 16.49 -21.89 -3.96
CA THR A 518 15.44 -21.50 -4.91
C THR A 518 15.65 -20.11 -5.51
N ASN A 519 16.49 -19.26 -4.90
CA ASN A 519 16.66 -17.84 -5.20
C ASN A 519 15.35 -17.04 -5.19
N ALA A 520 14.37 -17.44 -4.37
CA ALA A 520 13.10 -16.74 -4.24
C ALA A 520 12.55 -16.85 -2.81
N ILE A 521 11.68 -15.89 -2.47
CA ILE A 521 10.75 -16.00 -1.33
C ILE A 521 9.40 -16.49 -1.84
N PHE A 522 8.58 -17.04 -0.95
CA PHE A 522 7.30 -17.63 -1.31
C PHE A 522 6.19 -17.06 -0.44
N GLU A 523 4.98 -17.05 -0.98
CA GLU A 523 3.78 -16.58 -0.30
C GLU A 523 3.52 -17.33 1.02
N PHE A 524 3.73 -18.65 1.03
CA PHE A 524 3.68 -19.51 2.21
C PHE A 524 4.64 -20.70 2.05
N TYR A 525 4.93 -21.34 3.18
CA TYR A 525 6.03 -22.31 3.32
C TYR A 525 5.55 -23.62 3.93
N HIS A 526 6.31 -24.69 3.67
CA HIS A 526 6.09 -25.99 4.28
C HIS A 526 6.49 -25.98 5.77
N PRO A 527 5.65 -26.42 6.71
CA PRO A 527 5.92 -26.31 8.15
C PRO A 527 7.16 -27.07 8.62
N HIS A 528 7.51 -28.16 7.96
CA HIS A 528 8.72 -28.92 8.24
C HIS A 528 9.95 -28.47 7.40
N ALA A 529 10.01 -27.21 6.97
CA ALA A 529 11.10 -26.65 6.15
C ALA A 529 11.37 -27.47 4.86
N GLY A 530 10.30 -28.02 4.28
CA GLY A 530 10.34 -28.72 3.00
C GLY A 530 10.20 -27.77 1.80
N ASP A 531 10.24 -28.33 0.59
CA ASP A 531 10.02 -27.57 -0.64
C ASP A 531 8.64 -26.87 -0.62
N PRO A 532 8.59 -25.52 -0.71
CA PRO A 532 7.32 -24.78 -0.74
C PRO A 532 6.38 -25.24 -1.86
N LEU A 533 6.91 -25.73 -2.99
CA LEU A 533 6.11 -26.19 -4.12
C LEU A 533 5.35 -27.51 -3.85
N LYS A 534 5.63 -28.18 -2.73
CA LYS A 534 4.81 -29.31 -2.24
C LYS A 534 3.54 -28.85 -1.53
N CYS A 535 3.42 -27.57 -1.20
CA CYS A 535 2.19 -27.01 -0.68
C CYS A 535 1.25 -26.61 -1.83
N GLN A 536 -0.04 -26.71 -1.60
CA GLN A 536 -1.08 -26.33 -2.55
C GLN A 536 -1.68 -24.98 -2.19
N ARG A 537 -2.21 -24.26 -3.19
CA ARG A 537 -2.92 -22.98 -3.00
C ARG A 537 -4.43 -23.21 -3.07
N LYS A 538 -5.06 -22.81 -4.18
CA LYS A 538 -6.50 -22.96 -4.41
C LYS A 538 -6.73 -23.93 -5.57
N PRO A 539 -7.20 -25.17 -5.31
CA PRO A 539 -7.30 -26.22 -6.32
C PRO A 539 -8.33 -25.91 -7.40
N HIS A 540 -9.27 -25.01 -7.13
CA HIS A 540 -10.29 -24.54 -8.05
C HIS A 540 -9.82 -23.38 -8.95
N THR A 541 -8.54 -23.00 -8.91
CA THR A 541 -7.96 -21.92 -9.72
C THR A 541 -6.80 -22.45 -10.56
N PRO A 542 -6.43 -21.78 -11.66
CA PRO A 542 -5.23 -22.16 -12.44
C PRO A 542 -3.91 -21.96 -11.67
N HIS A 543 -3.94 -21.36 -10.47
CA HIS A 543 -2.77 -21.06 -9.66
C HIS A 543 -2.80 -21.88 -8.35
N ASN A 544 -2.45 -23.17 -8.43
CA ASN A 544 -2.51 -24.09 -7.28
C ASN A 544 -1.16 -24.30 -6.55
N THR A 545 -0.21 -23.39 -6.72
CA THR A 545 1.08 -23.40 -6.00
C THR A 545 1.32 -22.05 -5.32
N PRO A 546 2.13 -21.98 -4.24
CA PRO A 546 2.47 -20.71 -3.62
C PRO A 546 3.15 -19.77 -4.62
N CYS A 547 2.79 -18.48 -4.57
CA CYS A 547 3.42 -17.48 -5.42
C CYS A 547 4.90 -17.33 -5.03
N ARG A 548 5.79 -17.34 -6.03
CA ARG A 548 7.20 -16.93 -5.87
C ARG A 548 7.27 -15.40 -5.79
N ASP A 549 8.36 -14.86 -5.25
CA ASP A 549 8.63 -13.42 -5.20
C ASP A 549 7.47 -12.59 -4.63
N TYR A 550 6.87 -13.12 -3.57
CA TYR A 550 5.71 -12.56 -2.89
C TYR A 550 6.17 -11.80 -1.64
N LEU A 551 6.11 -10.47 -1.67
CA LEU A 551 6.49 -9.61 -0.54
C LEU A 551 5.43 -9.57 0.55
N GLY A 552 4.17 -9.62 0.17
CA GLY A 552 3.06 -9.28 1.06
C GLY A 552 2.99 -10.07 2.36
N HIS A 553 3.48 -11.31 2.40
CA HIS A 553 3.50 -12.15 3.60
C HIS A 553 4.90 -12.39 4.17
N ASN A 554 5.90 -11.63 3.71
CA ASN A 554 7.31 -11.79 4.06
C ASN A 554 7.92 -10.51 4.65
N PRO A 555 7.49 -10.04 5.84
CA PRO A 555 8.11 -8.92 6.55
C PRO A 555 9.46 -9.33 7.17
N LEU A 556 10.39 -9.81 6.36
CA LEU A 556 11.62 -10.47 6.79
C LEU A 556 12.59 -9.49 7.45
N TRP A 557 12.60 -8.22 7.03
CA TRP A 557 13.39 -7.18 7.71
C TRP A 557 12.80 -6.78 9.06
N ALA A 558 11.48 -6.69 9.17
CA ALA A 558 10.80 -6.47 10.45
C ALA A 558 11.03 -7.64 11.40
N MET A 559 11.00 -8.89 10.90
CA MET A 559 11.36 -10.08 11.68
C MET A 559 12.81 -10.04 12.17
N ALA A 560 13.77 -9.72 11.29
CA ALA A 560 15.18 -9.65 11.63
C ALA A 560 15.48 -8.58 12.71
N ARG A 561 14.83 -7.41 12.63
CA ARG A 561 14.94 -6.35 13.63
C ARG A 561 14.28 -6.74 14.96
N LEU A 562 13.10 -7.37 14.92
CA LEU A 562 12.42 -7.84 16.11
C LEU A 562 13.27 -8.91 16.82
N TYR A 563 13.94 -9.79 16.07
CA TYR A 563 14.88 -10.77 16.60
C TYR A 563 16.06 -10.08 17.30
N ALA A 564 16.69 -9.09 16.67
CA ALA A 564 17.80 -8.34 17.26
C ALA A 564 17.39 -7.62 18.57
N ALA A 565 16.21 -7.01 18.59
CA ALA A 565 15.66 -6.35 19.76
C ALA A 565 15.35 -7.36 20.88
N ALA A 566 14.70 -8.49 20.56
CA ALA A 566 14.40 -9.55 21.52
C ALA A 566 15.69 -10.17 22.09
N LYS A 567 16.72 -10.37 21.26
CA LYS A 567 18.03 -10.89 21.69
C LYS A 567 18.68 -10.00 22.74
N THR A 568 18.64 -8.70 22.50
CA THR A 568 19.18 -7.70 23.42
C THR A 568 18.43 -7.70 24.75
N LYS A 569 17.09 -7.81 24.71
CA LYS A 569 16.26 -7.84 25.93
C LYS A 569 16.45 -9.12 26.73
N THR A 570 16.52 -10.29 26.08
CA THR A 570 16.77 -11.58 26.76
C THR A 570 18.17 -11.63 27.37
N ALA A 571 19.16 -10.98 26.78
CA ALA A 571 20.49 -10.89 27.40
C ALA A 571 20.54 -9.96 28.62
N ALA A 572 19.56 -9.08 28.80
CA ALA A 572 19.48 -8.12 29.90
C ALA A 572 18.58 -8.59 31.07
N SER A 573 17.73 -9.59 30.84
CA SER A 573 16.88 -10.27 31.84
C SER A 573 17.58 -11.47 32.44
#